data_AF-A0AAN9JRW5-F1
#
_entry.id   AF-A0AAN9JRW5-F1
#
_cell.length_a   1.000
_cell.length_b   1.000
_cell.length_c   1.000
_cell.angle_alpha   90.00
_cell.angle_beta   90.00
_cell.angle_gamma   90.00
#
_symmetry.space_group_name_H-M   'P 1'
#
loop_
_entity.id
_entity.type
_entity.pdbx_description
1 polymer ?
#
loop_
_entity_poly.entity_id
_entity_poly.type
_entity_poly.pdbx_seq_one_letter_code
_entity_poly.pdbx_strand_id
1 'polypeptide(L)'
;MTKAQTCHLLDPLTIAEISVVVATVRVAWATPEVRDSMRFVEVVLVELDKQVVALADPYFFSPFQPSLLPRNKGGPVISTKLPSRKARLAVYNKRSNETSIWIVKLREVHAATRGGHHRGKVISSKVVPNVQPPMLHMDFMMVDACEADAPSRRLAKPLIFCRTESDCPMENGYVGPVEGNHILVDMQNMVILEFEDCKLVPLPSTDSLRNYTSGETRERVYTSDVKPLQIIQPEGPCFGLEFILV
;
A
#
# COMPACT_ATOMS: atom_id res chain seq x y z
N MET A 1 -33.79 -7.29 -16.28
CA MET A 1 -33.42 -6.32 -15.22
C MET A 1 -31.90 -6.21 -15.21
N THR A 2 -31.36 -5.05 -15.57
CA THR A 2 -29.94 -4.73 -15.40
C THR A 2 -29.62 -4.79 -13.90
N LYS A 3 -28.63 -5.58 -13.49
CA LYS A 3 -28.18 -5.62 -12.10
C LYS A 3 -27.79 -4.19 -11.68
N ALA A 4 -28.30 -3.74 -10.53
CA ALA A 4 -27.79 -2.53 -9.91
C ALA A 4 -26.27 -2.69 -9.71
N GLN A 5 -25.51 -1.68 -10.11
CA GLN A 5 -24.07 -1.71 -9.90
C GLN A 5 -23.78 -1.62 -8.42
N THR A 6 -22.96 -2.54 -7.91
CA THR A 6 -22.58 -2.58 -6.49
C THR A 6 -21.18 -2.04 -6.24
N CYS A 7 -20.59 -1.34 -7.20
CA CYS A 7 -19.28 -0.71 -7.08
C CYS A 7 -19.08 0.38 -8.13
N HIS A 8 -18.41 1.46 -7.75
CA HIS A 8 -17.92 2.50 -8.64
C HIS A 8 -16.64 2.06 -9.37
N LEU A 9 -16.36 2.60 -10.56
CA LEU A 9 -15.13 2.27 -11.31
C LEU A 9 -13.85 2.64 -10.56
N LEU A 10 -13.93 3.67 -9.73
CA LEU A 10 -12.83 4.21 -8.93
C LEU A 10 -12.84 3.72 -7.47
N ASP A 11 -13.76 2.84 -7.08
CA ASP A 11 -13.73 2.24 -5.75
C ASP A 11 -12.36 1.59 -5.49
N PRO A 12 -11.85 1.56 -4.25
CA PRO A 12 -10.65 0.79 -3.96
C PRO A 12 -10.82 -0.69 -4.35
N LEU A 13 -9.70 -1.39 -4.53
CA LEU A 13 -9.76 -2.83 -4.76
C LEU A 13 -10.30 -3.53 -3.51
N THR A 14 -11.26 -4.44 -3.72
CA THR A 14 -11.78 -5.29 -2.65
C THR A 14 -10.76 -6.36 -2.27
N ILE A 15 -10.90 -6.92 -1.05
CA ILE A 15 -10.09 -8.05 -0.57
C ILE A 15 -10.14 -9.23 -1.56
N ALA A 16 -11.31 -9.49 -2.15
CA ALA A 16 -11.50 -10.54 -3.14
C ALA A 16 -10.71 -10.26 -4.43
N GLU A 17 -10.74 -9.02 -4.94
CA GLU A 17 -9.99 -8.63 -6.13
C GLU A 17 -8.48 -8.73 -5.90
N ILE A 18 -7.99 -8.26 -4.75
CA ILE A 18 -6.58 -8.39 -4.35
C ILE A 18 -6.18 -9.87 -4.32
N SER A 19 -7.01 -10.73 -3.72
CA SER A 19 -6.77 -12.17 -3.66
C SER A 19 -6.69 -12.81 -5.06
N VAL A 20 -7.59 -12.40 -5.98
CA VAL A 20 -7.58 -12.86 -7.37
C VAL A 20 -6.31 -12.41 -8.10
N VAL A 21 -5.87 -11.17 -7.91
CA VAL A 21 -4.65 -10.64 -8.53
C VAL A 21 -3.43 -11.43 -8.08
N VAL A 22 -3.26 -11.61 -6.77
CA VAL A 22 -2.15 -12.38 -6.18
C VAL A 22 -2.18 -13.83 -6.66
N ALA A 23 -3.34 -14.49 -6.63
CA ALA A 23 -3.47 -15.86 -7.10
C ALA A 23 -3.16 -16.00 -8.60
N THR A 24 -3.62 -15.06 -9.41
CA THR A 24 -3.39 -15.04 -10.87
C THR A 24 -1.89 -14.94 -11.18
N VAL A 25 -1.19 -14.02 -10.51
CA VAL A 25 0.24 -13.83 -10.73
C VAL A 25 1.05 -15.00 -10.17
N ARG A 26 0.66 -15.57 -9.02
CA ARG A 26 1.28 -16.80 -8.49
C ARG A 26 1.21 -17.96 -9.49
N VAL A 27 0.05 -18.17 -10.13
CA VAL A 27 -0.14 -19.24 -11.13
C VAL A 27 0.68 -19.00 -12.39
N ALA A 28 0.91 -17.74 -12.77
CA ALA A 28 1.71 -17.40 -13.95
C ALA A 28 3.20 -17.76 -13.80
N TRP A 29 3.67 -18.04 -12.58
CA TRP A 29 5.06 -18.42 -12.32
C TRP A 29 5.27 -19.93 -12.44
N ALA A 30 6.34 -20.29 -13.16
CA ALA A 30 6.60 -21.64 -13.65
C ALA A 30 7.04 -22.63 -12.56
N THR A 31 7.84 -22.20 -11.57
CA THR A 31 8.41 -23.11 -10.55
C THR A 31 8.11 -22.63 -9.12
N PRO A 32 7.89 -23.56 -8.16
CA PRO A 32 7.69 -23.23 -6.75
C PRO A 32 8.84 -22.39 -6.16
N GLU A 33 10.08 -22.68 -6.56
CA GLU A 33 11.28 -21.97 -6.11
C GLU A 33 11.27 -20.48 -6.46
N VAL A 34 10.72 -20.12 -7.63
CA VAL A 34 10.53 -18.73 -8.04
C VAL A 34 9.42 -18.10 -7.19
N ARG A 35 8.40 -18.86 -6.76
CA ARG A 35 7.34 -18.31 -5.90
C ARG A 35 7.86 -17.93 -4.52
N ASP A 36 8.77 -18.73 -3.97
CA ASP A 36 9.33 -18.53 -2.63
C ASP A 36 10.22 -17.28 -2.54
N SER A 37 10.86 -16.88 -3.63
CA SER A 37 11.68 -15.66 -3.69
C SER A 37 10.88 -14.38 -3.92
N MET A 38 9.60 -14.48 -4.28
CA MET A 38 8.77 -13.32 -4.62
C MET A 38 8.19 -12.66 -3.38
N ARG A 39 8.14 -11.33 -3.40
CA ARG A 39 7.51 -10.48 -2.40
C ARG A 39 6.53 -9.55 -3.10
N PHE A 40 5.28 -9.58 -2.67
CA PHE A 40 4.26 -8.65 -3.14
C PHE A 40 4.46 -7.33 -2.40
N VAL A 41 4.70 -6.26 -3.15
CA VAL A 41 5.01 -4.93 -2.58
C VAL A 41 3.74 -4.10 -2.48
N GLU A 42 3.01 -4.03 -3.59
CA GLU A 42 1.88 -3.14 -3.76
C GLU A 42 0.87 -3.79 -4.70
N VAL A 43 -0.42 -3.67 -4.37
CA VAL A 43 -1.55 -4.02 -5.25
C VAL A 43 -2.47 -2.82 -5.31
N VAL A 44 -2.62 -2.19 -6.47
CA VAL A 44 -3.48 -1.01 -6.62
C VAL A 44 -4.36 -1.07 -7.86
N LEU A 45 -5.47 -0.34 -7.82
CA LEU A 45 -6.34 -0.14 -8.97
C LEU A 45 -5.56 0.60 -10.07
N VAL A 46 -5.71 0.12 -11.30
CA VAL A 46 -5.34 0.90 -12.48
C VAL A 46 -6.58 1.67 -12.91
N GLU A 47 -6.50 2.99 -12.76
CA GLU A 47 -7.55 3.89 -13.22
C GLU A 47 -7.78 3.75 -14.72
N LEU A 48 -9.04 3.84 -15.11
CA LEU A 48 -9.43 3.83 -16.52
C LEU A 48 -9.19 5.21 -17.14
N ASP A 49 -9.16 5.27 -18.46
CA ASP A 49 -9.03 6.53 -19.18
C ASP A 49 -10.12 7.51 -18.73
N LYS A 50 -9.72 8.76 -18.50
CA LYS A 50 -10.59 9.82 -17.98
C LYS A 50 -11.91 9.95 -18.75
N GLN A 51 -11.85 9.79 -20.08
CA GLN A 51 -13.04 9.82 -20.94
C GLN A 51 -14.00 8.68 -20.68
N VAL A 52 -13.49 7.48 -20.37
CA VAL A 52 -14.29 6.30 -20.07
C VAL A 52 -15.01 6.46 -18.73
N VAL A 53 -14.34 7.03 -17.72
CA VAL A 53 -14.95 7.32 -16.43
C VAL A 53 -16.02 8.41 -16.57
N ALA A 54 -15.69 9.52 -17.24
CA ALA A 54 -16.63 10.62 -17.48
C ALA A 54 -17.89 10.18 -18.27
N LEU A 55 -17.74 9.22 -19.18
CA LEU A 55 -18.87 8.61 -19.90
C LEU A 55 -19.56 7.49 -19.12
N ALA A 56 -18.96 6.94 -18.08
CA ALA A 56 -19.59 5.89 -17.28
C ALA A 56 -20.51 6.49 -16.21
N ASP A 57 -20.05 7.54 -15.53
CA ASP A 57 -20.73 8.16 -14.40
C ASP A 57 -22.20 8.50 -14.69
N PRO A 58 -22.55 9.27 -15.76
CA PRO A 58 -23.93 9.66 -16.04
C PRO A 58 -24.78 8.55 -16.68
N TYR A 59 -24.21 7.41 -17.07
CA TYR A 59 -24.97 6.33 -17.74
C TYR A 59 -25.24 5.13 -16.82
N PHE A 60 -24.41 4.96 -15.79
CA PHE A 60 -24.38 3.77 -14.97
C PHE A 60 -24.64 4.01 -13.48
N PHE A 61 -24.50 5.24 -13.00
CA PHE A 61 -24.66 5.59 -11.59
C PHE A 61 -25.81 6.60 -11.38
N SER A 62 -26.51 6.44 -10.25
CA SER A 62 -27.62 7.30 -9.83
C SER A 62 -27.14 8.75 -9.66
N PRO A 63 -27.97 9.79 -9.93
CA PRO A 63 -29.40 9.76 -10.27
C PRO A 63 -29.71 9.46 -11.74
N PHE A 64 -28.70 9.36 -12.60
CA PHE A 64 -28.89 9.21 -14.04
C PHE A 64 -28.99 7.73 -14.43
N GLN A 65 -30.18 7.15 -14.25
CA GLN A 65 -30.46 5.81 -14.77
C GLN A 65 -30.69 5.82 -16.30
N PRO A 66 -30.25 4.78 -17.03
CA PRO A 66 -30.26 4.71 -18.49
C PRO A 66 -31.65 4.40 -19.08
N SER A 67 -32.73 4.92 -18.49
CA SER A 67 -34.09 4.76 -19.03
C SER A 67 -34.29 5.48 -20.38
N LEU A 68 -33.31 6.28 -20.82
CA LEU A 68 -33.39 7.11 -22.02
C LEU A 68 -32.60 6.61 -23.24
N LEU A 69 -32.04 5.40 -23.25
CA LEU A 69 -31.41 4.91 -24.48
C LEU A 69 -32.50 4.59 -25.52
N PRO A 70 -32.57 5.34 -26.65
CA PRO A 70 -33.52 5.04 -27.71
C PRO A 70 -33.14 3.68 -28.28
N ARG A 71 -34.03 2.71 -28.15
CA ARG A 71 -33.90 1.40 -28.79
C ARG A 71 -34.24 1.54 -30.28
N ASN A 72 -33.61 2.49 -30.97
CA ASN A 72 -33.82 2.71 -32.40
C ASN A 72 -32.99 1.69 -33.19
N LYS A 73 -33.66 1.01 -34.13
CA LYS A 73 -33.03 0.12 -35.10
C LYS A 73 -32.07 0.95 -35.98
N GLY A 74 -30.79 1.02 -35.59
CA GLY A 74 -29.74 1.71 -36.35
C GLY A 74 -28.91 2.74 -35.58
N GLY A 75 -29.15 2.96 -34.28
CA GLY A 75 -28.31 3.84 -33.45
C GLY A 75 -26.98 3.18 -33.01
N PRO A 76 -25.97 3.96 -32.58
CA PRO A 76 -24.73 3.42 -32.02
C PRO A 76 -25.03 2.47 -30.85
N VAL A 77 -24.52 1.25 -30.93
CA VAL A 77 -24.67 0.26 -29.85
C VAL A 77 -23.78 0.68 -28.68
N ILE A 78 -24.33 1.44 -27.74
CA ILE A 78 -23.65 1.76 -26.48
C ILE A 78 -23.63 0.47 -25.67
N SER A 79 -22.43 -0.04 -25.38
CA SER A 79 -22.23 -1.23 -24.55
C SER A 79 -22.95 -1.04 -23.21
N THR A 80 -23.87 -1.95 -22.88
CA THR A 80 -24.59 -1.97 -21.60
C THR A 80 -23.74 -2.47 -20.43
N LYS A 81 -22.44 -2.72 -20.66
CA LYS A 81 -21.50 -3.24 -19.68
C LYS A 81 -20.36 -2.27 -19.47
N LEU A 82 -20.07 -1.98 -18.20
CA LEU A 82 -18.87 -1.25 -17.81
C LEU A 82 -17.61 -2.01 -18.25
N PRO A 83 -16.52 -1.27 -18.57
CA PRO A 83 -15.22 -1.87 -18.77
C PRO A 83 -14.78 -2.64 -17.53
N SER A 84 -14.06 -3.75 -17.74
CA SER A 84 -13.42 -4.48 -16.66
C SER A 84 -12.36 -3.63 -15.97
N ARG A 85 -12.37 -3.63 -14.64
CA ARG A 85 -11.30 -3.05 -13.83
C ARG A 85 -9.98 -3.81 -14.03
N LYS A 86 -8.88 -3.11 -13.82
CA LYS A 86 -7.51 -3.66 -13.90
C LYS A 86 -6.79 -3.35 -12.60
N ALA A 87 -5.91 -4.24 -12.17
CA ALA A 87 -5.05 -4.01 -11.02
C ALA A 87 -3.58 -4.06 -11.44
N ARG A 88 -2.77 -3.19 -10.84
CA ARG A 88 -1.31 -3.20 -10.94
C ARG A 88 -0.78 -3.90 -9.70
N LEU A 89 0.09 -4.87 -9.91
CA LEU A 89 0.80 -5.58 -8.86
C LEU A 89 2.31 -5.37 -9.06
N ALA A 90 2.96 -4.77 -8.06
CA ALA A 90 4.42 -4.70 -7.99
C ALA A 90 4.95 -5.90 -7.21
N VAL A 91 5.87 -6.64 -7.84
CA VAL A 91 6.48 -7.84 -7.26
C VAL A 91 7.99 -7.71 -7.29
N TYR A 92 8.62 -7.93 -6.15
CA TYR A 92 10.06 -7.97 -6.00
C TYR A 92 10.55 -9.42 -5.90
N ASN A 93 11.57 -9.76 -6.68
CA ASN A 93 12.23 -11.05 -6.63
C ASN A 93 13.54 -10.94 -5.83
N LYS A 94 13.56 -11.50 -4.61
CA LYS A 94 14.74 -11.45 -3.74
C LYS A 94 15.97 -12.14 -4.36
N ARG A 95 15.77 -13.15 -5.21
CA ARG A 95 16.86 -13.92 -5.82
C ARG A 95 17.54 -13.14 -6.95
N SER A 96 16.77 -12.56 -7.86
CA SER A 96 17.32 -11.79 -9.00
C SER A 96 17.55 -10.30 -8.70
N ASN A 97 17.08 -9.80 -7.54
CA ASN A 97 17.04 -8.38 -7.19
C ASN A 97 16.22 -7.51 -8.14
N GLU A 98 15.27 -8.10 -8.85
CA GLU A 98 14.47 -7.39 -9.85
C GLU A 98 13.08 -7.08 -9.31
N THR A 99 12.56 -5.92 -9.70
CA THR A 99 11.18 -5.54 -9.49
C THR A 99 10.42 -5.66 -10.80
N SER A 100 9.23 -6.25 -10.76
CA SER A 100 8.37 -6.44 -11.92
C SER A 100 6.98 -5.87 -11.66
N ILE A 101 6.42 -5.22 -12.67
CA ILE A 101 5.07 -4.68 -12.64
C ILE A 101 4.17 -5.56 -13.50
N TRP A 102 3.10 -6.03 -12.89
CA TRP A 102 2.10 -6.90 -13.51
C TRP A 102 0.77 -6.17 -13.60
N ILE A 103 0.14 -6.18 -14.78
CA ILE A 103 -1.21 -5.66 -14.95
C ILE A 103 -2.16 -6.83 -15.12
N VAL A 104 -3.12 -6.95 -14.21
CA VAL A 104 -4.11 -8.03 -14.21
C VAL A 104 -5.49 -7.45 -14.52
N LYS A 105 -6.13 -7.97 -15.57
CA LYS A 105 -7.54 -7.75 -15.87
C LYS A 105 -8.40 -8.55 -14.90
N LEU A 106 -9.28 -7.88 -14.18
CA LEU A 106 -10.30 -8.51 -13.37
C LEU A 106 -11.49 -8.86 -14.29
N ARG A 107 -11.98 -10.10 -14.24
CA ARG A 107 -13.23 -10.46 -14.93
C ARG A 107 -14.40 -10.01 -14.05
N GLU A 108 -15.51 -9.58 -14.68
CA GLU A 108 -16.68 -8.88 -14.10
C GLU A 108 -16.85 -8.98 -12.57
N VAL A 109 -17.05 -7.80 -11.98
CA VAL A 109 -16.76 -7.36 -10.60
C VAL A 109 -17.64 -8.00 -9.51
N HIS A 110 -18.36 -9.08 -9.78
CA HIS A 110 -19.24 -9.74 -8.79
C HIS A 110 -18.95 -11.24 -8.64
N ALA A 111 -17.69 -11.58 -8.37
CA ALA A 111 -17.37 -12.87 -7.74
C ALA A 111 -17.71 -12.83 -6.24
N ALA A 112 -18.97 -12.50 -5.94
CA ALA A 112 -19.58 -12.78 -4.66
C ALA A 112 -19.69 -14.31 -4.52
N THR A 113 -19.04 -14.85 -3.49
CA THR A 113 -19.54 -15.98 -2.67
C THR A 113 -19.89 -17.30 -3.36
N ARG A 114 -19.29 -17.67 -4.49
CA ARG A 114 -19.49 -19.03 -5.06
C ARG A 114 -18.22 -19.64 -5.63
N GLY A 115 -17.36 -20.15 -4.75
CA GLY A 115 -16.51 -21.35 -4.89
C GLY A 115 -15.78 -21.66 -6.21
N GLY A 116 -15.73 -20.74 -7.16
CA GLY A 116 -15.22 -20.95 -8.51
C GLY A 116 -13.84 -20.32 -8.65
N HIS A 117 -12.95 -21.00 -9.37
CA HIS A 117 -11.62 -20.49 -9.70
C HIS A 117 -11.72 -19.28 -10.64
N HIS A 118 -12.06 -18.12 -10.12
CA HIS A 118 -12.08 -16.86 -10.88
C HIS A 118 -10.64 -16.44 -11.12
N ARG A 119 -10.06 -16.89 -12.23
CA ARG A 119 -8.72 -16.49 -12.67
C ARG A 119 -8.82 -15.12 -13.34
N GLY A 120 -8.16 -14.11 -12.78
CA GLY A 120 -7.82 -12.89 -13.49
C GLY A 120 -6.99 -13.22 -14.74
N LYS A 121 -6.83 -12.26 -15.64
CA LYS A 121 -5.98 -12.44 -16.81
C LYS A 121 -4.81 -11.46 -16.75
N VAL A 122 -3.58 -11.96 -16.74
CA VAL A 122 -2.40 -11.11 -16.92
C VAL A 122 -2.47 -10.46 -18.31
N ILE A 123 -2.46 -9.12 -18.35
CA ILE A 123 -2.42 -8.32 -19.58
C ILE A 123 -0.97 -8.06 -19.97
N SER A 124 -0.15 -7.68 -18.99
CA SER A 124 1.25 -7.38 -19.20
C SER A 124 2.07 -7.70 -17.95
N SER A 125 3.35 -7.98 -18.18
CA SER A 125 4.38 -8.12 -17.15
C SER A 125 5.63 -7.45 -17.69
N LYS A 126 6.22 -6.55 -16.91
CA LYS A 126 7.45 -5.84 -17.28
C LYS A 126 8.38 -5.76 -16.09
N VAL A 127 9.64 -6.16 -16.27
CA VAL A 127 10.72 -5.91 -15.31
C VAL A 127 11.10 -4.43 -15.39
N VAL A 128 11.16 -3.78 -14.24
CA VAL A 128 11.63 -2.41 -14.09
C VAL A 128 13.03 -2.48 -13.49
N PRO A 129 14.08 -2.13 -14.26
CA PRO A 129 15.44 -2.18 -13.75
C PRO A 129 15.64 -1.11 -12.67
N ASN A 130 16.56 -1.36 -11.75
CA ASN A 130 17.05 -0.36 -10.79
C ASN A 130 15.96 0.27 -9.90
N VAL A 131 14.84 -0.43 -9.67
CA VAL A 131 13.79 0.00 -8.75
C VAL A 131 13.71 -0.99 -7.60
N GLN A 132 14.05 -0.54 -6.41
CA GLN A 132 13.98 -1.33 -5.18
C GLN A 132 12.84 -0.78 -4.31
N PRO A 133 11.77 -1.56 -4.06
CA PRO A 133 10.66 -1.11 -3.24
C PRO A 133 11.11 -0.97 -1.79
N PRO A 134 10.53 -0.07 -0.98
CA PRO A 134 10.85 0.02 0.44
C PRO A 134 10.58 -1.32 1.14
N MET A 135 11.50 -1.76 2.00
CA MET A 135 11.25 -2.88 2.91
C MET A 135 10.97 -2.34 4.30
N LEU A 136 9.88 -2.80 4.88
CA LEU A 136 9.50 -2.53 6.26
C LEU A 136 10.23 -3.55 7.14
N HIS A 137 11.40 -3.17 7.63
CA HIS A 137 12.07 -3.84 8.74
C HIS A 137 12.76 -2.76 9.57
N MET A 138 12.68 -2.87 10.89
CA MET A 138 13.32 -2.04 11.95
C MET A 138 14.06 -0.78 11.48
N ASP A 139 13.46 0.41 11.64
CA ASP A 139 14.06 1.76 11.58
C ASP A 139 15.32 1.95 10.68
N PHE A 140 15.34 1.32 9.50
CA PHE A 140 16.38 1.54 8.50
C PHE A 140 16.01 2.76 7.67
N MET A 141 16.93 3.71 7.55
CA MET A 141 16.81 4.77 6.56
C MET A 141 17.28 4.20 5.22
N MET A 142 16.38 4.20 4.23
CA MET A 142 16.75 3.84 2.86
C MET A 142 17.71 4.91 2.35
N VAL A 143 18.85 4.47 1.81
CA VAL A 143 19.83 5.39 1.23
C VAL A 143 19.33 5.78 -0.14
N ASP A 144 19.29 7.08 -0.41
CA ASP A 144 19.01 7.57 -1.76
C ASP A 144 20.13 7.08 -2.69
N ALA A 145 19.78 6.50 -3.82
CA ALA A 145 20.74 5.90 -4.73
C ALA A 145 21.60 7.00 -5.37
N CYS A 146 22.79 7.25 -4.83
CA CYS A 146 23.80 8.05 -5.52
C CYS A 146 24.33 7.22 -6.71
N GLU A 147 24.67 7.84 -7.86
CA GLU A 147 25.16 7.09 -9.05
C GLU A 147 26.40 6.22 -8.77
N ALA A 148 27.16 6.51 -7.70
CA ALA A 148 28.26 5.69 -7.22
C ALA A 148 27.80 4.39 -6.51
N ASP A 149 26.60 4.40 -5.93
CA ASP A 149 25.98 3.29 -5.20
C ASP A 149 25.20 2.41 -6.19
N ALA A 150 25.92 1.54 -6.89
CA ALA A 150 25.43 0.46 -7.75
C ALA A 150 23.89 0.30 -7.77
N PRO A 151 23.17 0.83 -8.79
CA PRO A 151 21.70 0.82 -8.82
C PRO A 151 21.08 -0.59 -8.87
N SER A 152 21.94 -1.59 -9.08
CA SER A 152 21.66 -3.02 -9.02
C SER A 152 21.77 -3.62 -7.60
N ARG A 153 22.12 -2.83 -6.57
CA ARG A 153 22.27 -3.28 -5.18
C ARG A 153 21.24 -2.58 -4.30
N ARG A 154 20.79 -3.30 -3.28
CA ARG A 154 19.78 -2.82 -2.34
C ARG A 154 20.45 -2.44 -1.03
N LEU A 155 20.79 -1.16 -0.89
CA LEU A 155 21.60 -0.65 0.22
C LEU A 155 20.76 0.11 1.24
N ALA A 156 21.08 -0.03 2.52
CA ALA A 156 20.49 0.73 3.61
C ALA A 156 21.59 1.24 4.57
N LYS A 157 21.33 2.40 5.19
CA LYS A 157 22.16 2.95 6.27
C LYS A 157 21.29 2.91 7.54
N PRO A 158 21.44 1.90 8.41
CA PRO A 158 20.70 1.86 9.66
C PRO A 158 21.00 3.10 10.50
N LEU A 159 19.96 3.58 11.16
CA LEU A 159 20.10 4.44 12.32
C LEU A 159 19.91 3.56 13.55
N ILE A 160 20.87 3.59 14.47
CA ILE A 160 20.83 2.78 15.68
C ILE A 160 20.33 3.66 16.82
N PHE A 161 19.40 3.13 17.58
CA PHE A 161 18.84 3.78 18.76
C PHE A 161 18.96 2.83 19.95
N CYS A 162 19.40 3.36 21.09
CA CYS A 162 19.45 2.65 22.36
C CYS A 162 18.22 2.98 23.20
N ARG A 163 17.66 1.94 23.82
CA ARG A 163 16.68 2.04 24.89
C ARG A 163 17.39 1.90 26.22
N THR A 164 17.02 2.73 27.18
CA THR A 164 17.61 2.71 28.52
C THR A 164 16.94 1.65 29.38
N GLU A 165 15.63 1.51 29.24
CA GLU A 165 14.80 0.58 30.00
C GLU A 165 14.32 -0.53 29.06
N SER A 166 15.11 -1.61 28.98
CA SER A 166 14.84 -2.74 28.07
C SER A 166 13.45 -3.37 28.23
N ASP A 167 12.83 -3.25 29.42
CA ASP A 167 11.53 -3.86 29.74
C ASP A 167 10.35 -2.90 29.55
N CYS A 168 10.60 -1.65 29.11
CA CYS A 168 9.56 -0.67 28.86
C CYS A 168 9.22 -0.60 27.35
N PRO A 169 8.16 -1.28 26.87
CA PRO A 169 7.79 -1.24 25.46
C PRO A 169 7.35 0.16 24.99
N MET A 170 7.02 1.04 25.93
CA MET A 170 6.52 2.39 25.68
C MET A 170 7.60 3.48 25.75
N GLU A 171 8.86 3.13 26.04
CA GLU A 171 9.99 4.06 26.01
C GLU A 171 10.19 4.61 24.59
N ASN A 172 10.37 5.92 24.48
CA ASN A 172 10.70 6.59 23.24
C ASN A 172 12.16 6.32 22.86
N GLY A 173 12.44 5.21 22.17
CA GLY A 173 13.80 4.84 21.75
C GLY A 173 14.50 5.89 20.87
N TYR A 174 13.76 6.76 20.18
CA TYR A 174 14.33 7.81 19.33
C TYR A 174 15.14 8.86 20.11
N VAL A 175 15.04 8.89 21.44
CA VAL A 175 15.76 9.86 22.31
C VAL A 175 17.21 9.46 22.57
N GLY A 176 17.58 8.21 22.24
CA GLY A 176 18.92 7.66 22.43
C GLY A 176 19.60 7.27 21.12
N PRO A 177 19.78 8.17 20.14
CA PRO A 177 20.52 7.85 18.92
C PRO A 177 21.97 7.48 19.25
N VAL A 178 22.46 6.42 18.60
CA VAL A 178 23.86 6.01 18.63
C VAL A 178 24.56 6.63 17.42
N GLU A 179 25.13 7.81 17.64
CA GLU A 179 25.78 8.59 16.59
C GLU A 179 27.25 8.19 16.38
N GLY A 180 27.81 8.65 15.26
CA GLY A 180 29.23 8.47 14.93
C GLY A 180 29.60 7.18 14.20
N ASN A 181 28.62 6.31 13.99
CA ASN A 181 28.78 5.08 13.20
C ASN A 181 28.27 5.29 11.77
N HIS A 182 29.04 4.81 10.79
CA HIS A 182 28.64 4.68 9.40
C HIS A 182 28.56 3.20 9.06
N ILE A 183 27.35 2.74 8.75
CA ILE A 183 27.08 1.35 8.45
C ILE A 183 26.39 1.28 7.10
N LEU A 184 26.93 0.48 6.19
CA LEU A 184 26.29 0.18 4.91
C LEU A 184 25.86 -1.28 4.91
N VAL A 185 24.58 -1.53 4.69
CA VAL A 185 24.00 -2.88 4.71
C VAL A 185 23.48 -3.26 3.33
N ASP A 186 23.85 -4.44 2.86
CA ASP A 186 23.21 -5.10 1.73
C ASP A 186 21.93 -5.79 2.21
N MET A 187 20.78 -5.18 1.92
CA MET A 187 19.46 -5.67 2.33
C MET A 187 18.99 -6.88 1.51
N GLN A 188 19.64 -7.19 0.38
CA GLN A 188 19.31 -8.39 -0.39
C GLN A 188 19.88 -9.63 0.31
N ASN A 189 21.16 -9.57 0.67
CA ASN A 189 21.91 -10.66 1.29
C ASN A 189 21.86 -10.64 2.82
N MET A 190 21.37 -9.55 3.43
CA MET A 190 21.37 -9.30 4.87
C MET A 190 22.79 -9.34 5.47
N VAL A 191 23.73 -8.66 4.80
CA VAL A 191 25.14 -8.57 5.25
C VAL A 191 25.57 -7.11 5.39
N ILE A 192 26.43 -6.83 6.36
CA ILE A 192 27.10 -5.54 6.50
C ILE A 192 28.24 -5.49 5.47
N LEU A 193 28.27 -4.43 4.68
CA LEU A 193 29.30 -4.18 3.66
C LEU A 193 30.41 -3.29 4.20
N GLU A 194 30.02 -2.24 4.91
CA GLU A 194 30.93 -1.25 5.48
C GLU A 194 30.49 -0.96 6.90
N PHE A 195 31.48 -0.83 7.79
CA PHE A 195 31.30 -0.43 9.17
C PHE A 195 32.48 0.47 9.55
N GLU A 196 32.20 1.73 9.81
CA GLU A 196 33.17 2.71 10.29
C GLU A 196 32.65 3.37 11.55
N ASP A 197 33.42 3.29 12.64
CA ASP A 197 33.20 4.08 13.85
C ASP A 197 34.07 5.34 13.74
N CYS A 198 33.47 6.42 13.26
CA CYS A 198 34.16 7.67 12.93
C CYS A 198 34.33 8.57 14.15
N LYS A 199 33.43 8.46 15.14
CA LYS A 199 33.42 9.37 16.28
C LYS A 199 32.68 8.76 17.45
N LEU A 200 33.34 8.69 18.60
CA LEU A 200 32.66 8.43 19.86
C LEU A 200 31.80 9.64 20.26
N VAL A 201 30.48 9.50 20.11
CA VAL A 201 29.49 10.46 20.61
C VAL A 201 28.83 9.87 21.85
N PRO A 202 28.88 10.55 23.02
CA PRO A 202 28.22 10.05 24.22
C PRO A 202 26.71 10.01 24.00
N LEU A 203 26.06 8.96 24.51
CA LEU A 203 24.61 8.85 24.48
C LEU A 203 23.97 10.05 25.21
N PRO A 204 22.84 10.58 24.73
CA PRO A 204 22.09 11.58 25.47
C PRO A 204 21.73 11.09 26.88
N SER A 205 21.69 12.01 27.84
CA SER A 205 21.25 11.69 29.20
C SER A 205 19.81 11.16 29.21
N THR A 206 19.56 10.20 30.08
CA THR A 206 18.23 9.63 30.32
C THR A 206 17.32 10.69 30.94
N ASP A 207 16.33 11.16 30.17
CA ASP A 207 15.38 12.18 30.60
C ASP A 207 13.95 11.63 30.45
N SER A 208 13.28 11.45 31.59
CA SER A 208 11.92 10.90 31.66
C SER A 208 10.89 11.77 30.93
N LEU A 209 11.17 13.07 30.74
CA LEU A 209 10.29 14.02 30.04
C LEU A 209 10.27 13.81 28.51
N ARG A 210 11.20 13.03 27.96
CA ARG A 210 11.24 12.74 26.51
C ARG A 210 10.35 11.57 26.10
N ASN A 211 9.75 10.87 27.07
CA ASN A 211 8.69 9.92 26.83
C ASN A 211 7.35 10.64 26.74
N TYR A 212 6.60 10.38 25.67
CA TYR A 212 5.28 10.98 25.43
C TYR A 212 4.12 10.08 25.86
N THR A 213 4.41 8.86 26.33
CA THR A 213 3.41 7.91 26.80
C THR A 213 2.77 8.38 28.10
N SER A 214 1.43 8.42 28.12
CA SER A 214 0.68 8.76 29.32
C SER A 214 0.96 7.76 30.44
N GLY A 215 1.30 8.24 31.64
CA GLY A 215 1.55 7.42 32.83
C GLY A 215 3.02 7.09 33.13
N GLU A 216 3.95 7.29 32.18
CA GLU A 216 5.38 7.00 32.39
C GLU A 216 6.21 8.25 32.70
N THR A 217 5.75 9.41 32.25
CA THR A 217 6.35 10.69 32.64
C THR A 217 5.95 11.04 34.08
N ARG A 218 6.67 10.47 35.06
CA ARG A 218 6.41 10.63 36.51
C ARG A 218 6.34 12.09 36.97
N GLU A 219 6.95 13.01 36.22
CA GLU A 219 7.04 14.43 36.55
C GLU A 219 6.12 15.34 35.70
N ARG A 220 5.32 14.78 34.78
CA ARG A 220 4.47 15.60 33.90
C ARG A 220 3.15 15.95 34.57
N VAL A 221 2.93 17.24 34.78
CA VAL A 221 1.64 17.77 35.21
C VAL A 221 0.71 17.80 33.99
N TYR A 222 -0.30 16.93 33.98
CA TYR A 222 -1.36 16.98 32.98
C TYR A 222 -2.33 18.12 33.30
N THR A 223 -2.79 18.82 32.27
CA THR A 223 -3.87 19.81 32.40
C THR A 223 -5.17 19.10 32.80
N SER A 224 -5.70 19.42 33.98
CA SER A 224 -6.91 18.80 34.54
C SER A 224 -8.17 19.67 34.36
N ASP A 225 -8.02 20.83 33.74
CA ASP A 225 -9.06 21.85 33.53
C ASP A 225 -9.86 21.66 32.23
N VAL A 226 -9.44 20.72 31.39
CA VAL A 226 -10.17 20.35 30.17
C VAL A 226 -11.48 19.64 30.56
N LYS A 227 -12.60 20.36 30.38
CA LYS A 227 -13.95 19.80 30.60
C LYS A 227 -14.38 18.94 29.41
N PRO A 228 -15.17 17.87 29.64
CA PRO A 228 -15.71 17.07 28.55
C PRO A 228 -16.55 17.91 27.57
N LEU A 229 -16.34 17.70 26.27
CA LEU A 229 -17.18 18.25 25.20
C LEU A 229 -17.96 17.09 24.55
N GLN A 230 -19.29 17.17 24.57
CA GLN A 230 -20.14 16.18 23.94
C GLN A 230 -20.72 16.75 22.63
N ILE A 231 -20.42 16.10 21.50
CA ILE A 231 -20.94 16.46 20.17
C ILE A 231 -21.93 15.38 19.75
N ILE A 232 -23.21 15.75 19.58
CA ILE A 232 -24.30 14.84 19.19
C ILE A 232 -24.98 15.41 17.95
N GLN A 233 -25.22 14.56 16.94
CA GLN A 233 -26.09 14.85 15.81
C GLN A 233 -27.34 13.96 15.91
N PRO A 234 -28.45 14.45 16.53
CA PRO A 234 -29.63 13.61 16.80
C PRO A 234 -30.25 12.98 15.55
N GLU A 235 -30.15 13.67 14.42
CA GLU A 235 -30.68 13.25 13.12
C GLU A 235 -29.61 12.59 12.24
N GLY A 236 -28.39 12.40 12.75
CA GLY A 236 -27.26 11.87 11.99
C GLY A 236 -26.53 12.94 11.14
N PRO A 237 -25.58 12.51 10.29
CA PRO A 237 -24.87 13.41 9.39
C PRO A 237 -25.78 13.92 8.27
N CYS A 238 -25.47 15.10 7.73
CA CYS A 238 -26.18 15.68 6.58
C CYS A 238 -25.75 15.11 5.22
N PHE A 239 -24.76 14.21 5.19
CA PHE A 239 -24.24 13.59 3.98
C PHE A 239 -24.65 12.11 3.89
N GLY A 240 -24.85 11.64 2.66
CA GLY A 240 -25.03 10.23 2.35
C GLY A 240 -23.72 9.60 1.88
N LEU A 241 -23.63 8.27 1.94
CA LEU A 241 -22.51 7.54 1.35
C LEU A 241 -23.06 6.50 0.36
N GLU A 242 -22.71 6.66 -0.92
CA GLU A 242 -22.92 5.64 -1.94
C GLU A 242 -21.55 5.23 -2.51
N PHE A 243 -21.04 4.07 -2.08
CA PHE A 243 -19.66 3.63 -2.36
C PHE A 243 -18.63 4.61 -1.76
N ILE A 244 -17.74 5.17 -2.60
CA ILE A 244 -16.81 6.24 -2.22
C ILE A 244 -17.34 7.66 -2.50
N LEU A 245 -18.59 7.79 -2.96
CA LEU A 245 -19.21 9.08 -3.23
C LEU A 245 -19.83 9.63 -1.93
N VAL A 246 -19.55 10.91 -1.66
CA VAL A 246 -20.02 11.70 -0.51
C VAL A 246 -20.99 12.76 -1.01
#